data_AF-A0A0Q7ST81-F1
#
_entry.id   AF-A0A0Q7ST81-F1
#
_cell.length_a   1.000
_cell.length_b   1.000
_cell.length_c   1.000
_cell.angle_alpha   90.00
_cell.angle_beta   90.00
_cell.angle_gamma   90.00
#
_symmetry.space_group_name_H-M   'P 1'
#
loop_
_entity.id
_entity.type
_entity.pdbx_description
1 polymer ?
#
loop_
_entity_poly.entity_id
_entity_poly.type
_entity_poly.pdbx_seq_one_letter_code
_entity_poly.pdbx_strand_id
1 'polypeptide(L)'
;MTRTFATLFAAGVVLASPAAAQEGNTGDPGDSTIHAPGDIGAVAVTPSRLERSRIEMNRGRPPLGASASPGRSAALGRAASLVARAGLVCDVIDAAVVGRSRTGEAVIEIDCVQGGGVIAVEGDPVQVTDCLDLAPDTGQGGRGRRVIAGCALPGNTGLSQSARARN
;
A
#
# COMPACT_ATOMS: atom_id res chain seq x y z
N MET A 1 8.77 31.01 -70.47
CA MET A 1 7.65 31.07 -69.50
C MET A 1 8.10 31.94 -68.34
N THR A 2 7.51 33.14 -68.29
CA THR A 2 7.71 34.21 -67.31
C THR A 2 7.06 33.86 -65.97
N ARG A 3 7.70 34.22 -64.85
CA ARG A 3 7.00 34.80 -63.68
C ARG A 3 7.96 35.38 -62.64
N THR A 4 7.95 36.70 -62.61
CA THR A 4 8.56 37.66 -61.70
C THR A 4 7.98 37.50 -60.29
N PHE A 5 8.83 37.51 -59.25
CA PHE A 5 8.39 37.73 -57.86
C PHE A 5 9.08 38.98 -57.32
N ALA A 6 8.26 39.99 -57.00
CA ALA A 6 8.65 41.21 -56.33
C ALA A 6 7.68 41.44 -55.17
N THR A 7 8.20 41.79 -53.99
CA THR A 7 7.65 42.72 -52.95
C THR A 7 8.38 42.40 -51.62
N LEU A 8 9.30 43.25 -51.15
CA LEU A 8 9.18 44.54 -50.43
C LEU A 8 8.87 44.39 -48.92
N PHE A 9 9.86 44.84 -48.13
CA PHE A 9 9.85 45.07 -46.68
C PHE A 9 8.79 46.13 -46.26
N ALA A 10 8.22 45.99 -45.06
CA ALA A 10 7.81 47.13 -44.24
C ALA A 10 7.76 46.76 -42.74
N ALA A 11 8.50 47.52 -41.94
CA ALA A 11 8.42 47.57 -40.48
C ALA A 11 7.41 48.65 -40.05
N GLY A 12 6.76 48.50 -38.89
CA GLY A 12 5.95 49.57 -38.29
C GLY A 12 5.26 49.16 -36.99
N VAL A 13 5.52 49.92 -35.93
CA VAL A 13 5.23 49.69 -34.51
C VAL A 13 4.00 50.49 -34.03
N VAL A 14 3.19 49.86 -33.16
CA VAL A 14 2.33 50.34 -32.03
C VAL A 14 1.47 51.60 -32.21
N LEU A 15 0.15 51.49 -31.93
CA LEU A 15 -0.62 52.39 -31.05
C LEU A 15 -1.82 51.64 -30.44
N ALA A 16 -2.14 51.95 -29.18
CA ALA A 16 -3.14 51.29 -28.32
C ALA A 16 -4.43 52.12 -28.12
N SER A 17 -5.48 51.43 -27.64
CA SER A 17 -6.67 51.90 -26.86
C SER A 17 -7.95 52.26 -27.63
N PRO A 18 -9.15 52.27 -27.00
CA PRO A 18 -9.68 51.48 -25.87
C PRO A 18 -11.01 50.75 -26.22
N ALA A 19 -11.23 49.53 -25.71
CA ALA A 19 -12.56 48.92 -25.70
C ALA A 19 -13.22 49.16 -24.33
N ALA A 20 -14.51 49.50 -24.41
CA ALA A 20 -15.31 50.10 -23.37
C ALA A 20 -15.60 49.21 -22.14
N ALA A 21 -15.66 49.90 -21.00
CA ALA A 21 -16.44 49.65 -19.79
C ALA A 21 -17.37 48.42 -19.78
N GLN A 22 -17.08 47.48 -18.88
CA GLN A 22 -18.11 46.73 -18.19
C GLN A 22 -18.22 47.28 -16.78
N GLU A 23 -19.30 48.03 -16.58
CA GLU A 23 -19.76 48.56 -15.31
C GLU A 23 -20.39 47.43 -14.49
N GLY A 24 -20.01 47.36 -13.21
CA GLY A 24 -20.82 46.73 -12.16
C GLY A 24 -20.50 45.29 -11.80
N ASN A 25 -19.43 45.07 -11.04
CA ASN A 25 -19.58 44.39 -9.73
C ASN A 25 -18.40 44.73 -8.81
N THR A 26 -18.70 45.52 -7.78
CA THR A 26 -17.80 45.90 -6.70
C THR A 26 -17.49 44.66 -5.85
N GLY A 27 -16.32 44.08 -6.05
CA GLY A 27 -15.79 42.97 -5.26
C GLY A 27 -14.29 42.93 -5.42
N ASP A 28 -13.60 43.70 -4.60
CA ASP A 28 -12.14 43.84 -4.54
C ASP A 28 -11.42 42.47 -4.45
N PRO A 29 -10.57 42.08 -5.42
CA PRO A 29 -9.68 40.93 -5.28
C PRO A 29 -8.31 41.42 -4.78
N GLY A 30 -8.29 42.03 -3.60
CA GLY A 30 -7.12 42.79 -3.13
C GLY A 30 -6.67 42.54 -1.70
N ASP A 31 -7.45 41.86 -0.86
CA ASP A 31 -7.08 41.65 0.54
C ASP A 31 -6.94 40.16 0.86
N SER A 32 -5.70 39.67 0.78
CA SER A 32 -5.32 38.34 1.28
C SER A 32 -4.58 38.46 2.62
N THR A 33 -5.08 39.30 3.53
CA THR A 33 -4.52 39.36 4.88
C THR A 33 -5.18 38.29 5.75
N ILE A 34 -4.40 37.26 6.09
CA ILE A 34 -4.78 36.17 7.00
C ILE A 34 -4.77 36.73 8.42
N HIS A 35 -5.90 36.78 9.10
CA HIS A 35 -6.03 37.40 10.42
C HIS A 35 -6.06 36.40 11.58
N ALA A 36 -6.29 35.10 11.31
CA ALA A 36 -6.11 34.04 12.30
C ALA A 36 -5.73 32.69 11.65
N PRO A 37 -5.08 31.76 12.40
CA PRO A 37 -4.77 30.42 11.92
C PRO A 37 -5.99 29.58 11.46
N GLY A 38 -7.21 30.00 11.82
CA GLY A 38 -8.47 29.39 11.38
C GLY A 38 -8.98 29.86 10.01
N ASP A 39 -8.40 30.93 9.44
CA ASP A 39 -8.78 31.44 8.11
C ASP A 39 -8.20 30.57 6.98
N ILE A 40 -7.23 29.71 7.31
CA ILE A 40 -6.77 28.64 6.43
C ILE A 40 -7.45 27.34 6.83
N GLY A 41 -8.61 27.06 6.25
CA GLY A 41 -9.10 25.69 6.15
C GLY A 41 -10.42 25.41 6.83
N ALA A 42 -11.45 25.25 6.00
CA ALA A 42 -12.54 24.30 6.23
C ALA A 42 -13.30 23.95 4.94
N VAL A 43 -13.18 24.77 3.87
CA VAL A 43 -13.95 24.55 2.62
C VAL A 43 -13.11 24.44 1.34
N ALA A 44 -11.78 24.58 1.41
CA ALA A 44 -10.90 24.42 0.24
C ALA A 44 -10.35 22.99 0.05
N VAL A 45 -10.96 21.99 0.67
CA VAL A 45 -10.74 20.60 0.28
C VAL A 45 -11.74 20.26 -0.81
N THR A 46 -11.42 20.64 -2.05
CA THR A 46 -12.08 19.99 -3.19
C THR A 46 -11.85 18.48 -3.01
N PRO A 47 -12.90 17.64 -2.89
CA PRO A 47 -12.75 16.21 -2.63
C PRO A 47 -11.79 15.53 -3.61
N SER A 48 -11.74 16.06 -4.83
CA SER A 48 -10.85 15.66 -5.91
C SER A 48 -9.35 15.81 -5.60
N ARG A 49 -8.91 16.76 -4.76
CA ARG A 49 -7.49 16.94 -4.43
C ARG A 49 -7.03 15.89 -3.41
N LEU A 50 -7.80 15.67 -2.35
CA LEU A 50 -7.48 14.65 -1.34
C LEU A 50 -7.60 13.24 -1.91
N GLU A 51 -8.61 12.97 -2.73
CA GLU A 51 -8.77 11.66 -3.38
C GLU A 51 -7.64 11.40 -4.39
N ARG A 52 -7.29 12.39 -5.21
CA ARG A 52 -6.15 12.28 -6.14
C ARG A 52 -4.82 12.13 -5.40
N SER A 53 -4.64 12.82 -4.27
CA SER A 53 -3.48 12.66 -3.40
C SER A 53 -3.42 11.26 -2.77
N ARG A 54 -4.56 10.72 -2.32
CA ARG A 54 -4.66 9.37 -1.76
C ARG A 54 -4.37 8.31 -2.82
N ILE A 55 -4.90 8.47 -4.03
CA ILE A 55 -4.59 7.58 -5.16
C ILE A 55 -3.09 7.66 -5.49
N GLU A 56 -2.51 8.86 -5.54
CA GLU A 56 -1.09 9.05 -5.82
C GLU A 56 -0.18 8.41 -4.76
N MET A 57 -0.48 8.63 -3.47
CA MET A 57 0.30 8.02 -2.37
C MET A 57 0.13 6.49 -2.29
N ASN A 58 -0.93 5.94 -2.88
CA ASN A 58 -1.15 4.51 -2.96
C ASN A 58 -0.73 3.91 -4.32
N ARG A 59 -0.27 4.70 -5.29
CA ARG A 59 0.29 4.17 -6.54
C ARG A 59 1.56 3.38 -6.21
N GLY A 60 1.53 2.08 -6.49
CA GLY A 60 2.63 1.16 -6.19
C GLY A 60 2.55 0.47 -4.83
N ARG A 61 1.58 0.83 -3.97
CA ARG A 61 1.30 0.04 -2.77
C ARG A 61 0.35 -1.09 -3.18
N PRO A 62 0.74 -2.37 -3.04
CA PRO A 62 -0.22 -3.46 -3.23
C PRO A 62 -1.38 -3.25 -2.25
N PRO A 63 -2.65 -3.50 -2.67
CA PRO A 63 -3.78 -3.50 -1.75
C PRO A 63 -3.44 -4.31 -0.50
N LEU A 64 -3.89 -3.86 0.67
CA LEU A 64 -3.75 -4.65 1.90
C LEU A 64 -4.50 -5.98 1.67
N GLY A 65 -3.74 -7.05 1.40
CA GLY A 65 -4.28 -8.37 1.02
C GLY A 65 -3.97 -8.83 -0.42
N ALA A 66 -3.50 -7.95 -1.31
CA ALA A 66 -3.08 -8.31 -2.67
C ALA A 66 -1.56 -8.42 -2.79
N SER A 67 -0.91 -9.06 -1.82
CA SER A 67 0.29 -9.80 -2.14
C SER A 67 -0.18 -11.14 -2.70
N ALA A 68 -0.43 -11.20 -4.00
CA ALA A 68 -0.06 -12.41 -4.72
C ALA A 68 1.46 -12.50 -4.55
N SER A 69 1.90 -13.08 -3.42
CA SER A 69 3.30 -13.09 -3.01
C SER A 69 4.11 -13.65 -4.18
N PRO A 70 5.04 -12.89 -4.79
CA PRO A 70 6.07 -13.48 -5.63
C PRO A 70 6.92 -14.36 -4.70
N GLY A 71 6.46 -15.58 -4.46
CA GLY A 71 6.88 -16.34 -3.30
C GLY A 71 5.98 -17.51 -2.90
N ARG A 72 4.72 -17.65 -3.34
CA ARG A 72 3.90 -18.80 -2.92
C ARG A 72 4.49 -20.15 -3.37
N SER A 73 4.90 -20.29 -4.63
CA SER A 73 5.58 -21.50 -5.12
C SER A 73 6.92 -21.75 -4.42
N ALA A 74 7.70 -20.69 -4.16
CA ALA A 74 8.94 -20.79 -3.40
C ALA A 74 8.70 -21.15 -1.92
N ALA A 75 7.61 -20.65 -1.33
CA ALA A 75 7.19 -20.95 0.04
C ALA A 75 6.76 -22.41 0.16
N LEU A 76 6.01 -22.94 -0.83
CA LEU A 76 5.66 -24.37 -0.88
C LEU A 76 6.89 -25.27 -0.90
N GLY A 77 7.88 -24.94 -1.75
CA GLY A 77 9.14 -25.71 -1.80
C GLY A 77 9.90 -25.67 -0.48
N ARG A 78 9.98 -24.51 0.17
CA ARG A 78 10.61 -24.37 1.49
C ARG A 78 9.83 -25.09 2.58
N ALA A 79 8.51 -24.98 2.59
CA ALA A 79 7.61 -25.62 3.53
C ALA A 79 7.78 -27.15 3.50
N ALA A 80 7.80 -27.76 2.31
CA ALA A 80 8.07 -29.19 2.16
C ALA A 80 9.41 -29.59 2.79
N SER A 81 10.46 -28.79 2.58
CA SER A 81 11.78 -29.04 3.20
C SER A 81 11.76 -28.88 4.73
N LEU A 82 11.01 -27.92 5.25
CA LEU A 82 10.90 -27.64 6.68
C LEU A 82 10.13 -28.73 7.40
N VAL A 83 9.01 -29.17 6.85
CA VAL A 83 8.21 -30.29 7.36
C VAL A 83 9.07 -31.54 7.49
N ALA A 84 9.85 -31.87 6.45
CA ALA A 84 10.73 -33.03 6.47
C ALA A 84 11.84 -32.90 7.53
N ARG A 85 12.53 -31.75 7.61
CA ARG A 85 13.59 -31.52 8.62
C ARG A 85 13.07 -31.46 10.05
N ALA A 86 11.85 -30.98 10.25
CA ALA A 86 11.18 -30.93 11.55
C ALA A 86 10.52 -32.25 11.95
N GLY A 87 10.47 -33.26 11.05
CA GLY A 87 9.81 -34.53 11.31
C GLY A 87 8.29 -34.42 11.49
N LEU A 88 7.67 -33.41 10.87
CA LEU A 88 6.23 -33.18 10.96
C LEU A 88 5.48 -34.13 10.03
N VAL A 89 4.33 -34.63 10.48
CA VAL A 89 3.36 -35.32 9.63
C VAL A 89 2.41 -34.27 9.04
N CYS A 90 2.82 -33.66 7.93
CA CYS A 90 2.06 -32.60 7.26
C CYS A 90 2.21 -32.71 5.73
N ASP A 91 1.11 -32.98 5.04
CA ASP A 91 1.05 -32.79 3.59
C ASP A 91 0.70 -31.33 3.33
N VAL A 92 1.67 -30.57 2.81
CA VAL A 92 1.52 -29.12 2.62
C VAL A 92 0.51 -28.82 1.51
N ILE A 93 -0.57 -28.11 1.85
CA ILE A 93 -1.60 -27.68 0.88
C ILE A 93 -1.45 -26.21 0.46
N ASP A 94 -1.01 -25.34 1.36
CA ASP A 94 -0.62 -23.96 1.06
C ASP A 94 0.54 -23.53 1.96
N ALA A 95 1.29 -22.52 1.52
CA ALA A 95 2.36 -21.92 2.29
C ALA A 95 2.59 -20.46 1.92
N ALA A 96 2.99 -19.66 2.91
CA ALA A 96 3.32 -18.25 2.70
C ALA A 96 4.52 -17.82 3.55
N VAL A 97 5.41 -17.02 2.99
CA VAL A 97 6.41 -16.29 3.79
C VAL A 97 5.70 -15.14 4.49
N VAL A 98 5.59 -15.23 5.80
CA VAL A 98 4.89 -14.25 6.66
C VAL A 98 5.84 -13.25 7.31
N GLY A 99 7.14 -13.51 7.24
CA GLY A 99 8.12 -12.56 7.73
C GLY A 99 9.55 -13.09 7.69
N ARG A 100 10.38 -12.46 8.51
CA ARG A 100 11.74 -12.88 8.80
C ARG A 100 11.99 -12.84 10.30
N SER A 101 12.81 -13.75 10.79
CA SER A 101 13.29 -13.74 12.17
C SER A 101 14.18 -12.53 12.42
N ARG A 102 14.63 -12.34 13.67
CA ARG A 102 15.59 -11.27 14.01
C ARG A 102 16.95 -11.48 13.37
N THR A 103 17.33 -12.72 13.12
CA THR A 103 18.57 -13.14 12.48
C THR A 103 18.43 -13.23 10.94
N GLY A 104 17.22 -13.03 10.43
CA GLY A 104 16.95 -12.83 9.01
C GLY A 104 16.47 -14.08 8.26
N GLU A 105 16.29 -15.20 8.95
CA GLU A 105 15.75 -16.42 8.34
C GLU A 105 14.27 -16.24 7.97
N ALA A 106 13.82 -16.95 6.94
CA ALA A 106 12.42 -16.86 6.53
C ALA A 106 11.52 -17.45 7.60
N VAL A 107 10.41 -16.75 7.87
CA VAL A 107 9.32 -17.26 8.69
C VAL A 107 8.18 -17.61 7.75
N ILE A 108 7.80 -18.88 7.76
CA ILE A 108 6.87 -19.48 6.80
C ILE A 108 5.67 -20.00 7.57
N GLU A 109 4.49 -19.58 7.14
CA GLU A 109 3.24 -20.21 7.54
C GLU A 109 2.94 -21.38 6.60
N ILE A 110 2.55 -22.51 7.19
CA ILE A 110 2.28 -23.77 6.50
C ILE A 110 0.86 -24.22 6.86
N ASP A 111 0.08 -24.57 5.84
CA ASP A 111 -1.25 -25.18 5.96
C ASP A 111 -1.14 -26.66 5.57
N CYS A 112 -1.71 -27.55 6.38
CA CYS A 112 -1.57 -29.00 6.26
C CYS A 112 -2.92 -29.65 5.90
N VAL A 113 -2.92 -30.61 4.98
CA VAL A 113 -4.13 -31.39 4.61
C VAL A 113 -4.76 -32.08 5.82
N GLN A 114 -3.94 -32.57 6.75
CA GLN A 114 -4.36 -33.23 7.99
C GLN A 114 -5.16 -32.31 8.93
N GLY A 115 -5.16 -31.00 8.65
CA GLY A 115 -5.73 -29.96 9.48
C GLY A 115 -4.69 -29.30 10.38
N GLY A 116 -5.01 -28.08 10.82
CA GLY A 116 -4.09 -27.26 11.58
C GLY A 116 -3.07 -26.54 10.70
N GLY A 117 -2.36 -25.61 11.32
CA GLY A 117 -1.34 -24.83 10.66
C GLY A 117 -0.19 -24.54 11.60
N VAL A 118 0.98 -24.29 11.03
CA VAL A 118 2.17 -23.94 11.81
C VAL A 118 2.88 -22.73 11.25
N ILE A 119 3.57 -22.01 12.14
CA ILE A 119 4.64 -21.09 11.79
C ILE A 119 5.97 -21.82 11.96
N ALA A 120 6.73 -21.91 10.88
CA ALA A 120 8.07 -22.48 10.87
C ALA A 120 9.12 -21.40 10.58
N VAL A 121 10.19 -21.38 11.36
CA VAL A 121 11.37 -20.53 11.10
C VAL A 121 12.47 -21.40 10.53
N GLU A 122 13.00 -21.02 9.37
CA GLU A 122 14.18 -21.66 8.80
C GLU A 122 15.35 -21.56 9.80
N GLY A 123 15.86 -22.69 10.27
CA GLY A 123 16.92 -22.76 11.27
C GLY A 123 17.37 -24.20 11.51
N ASP A 124 18.37 -24.38 12.36
CA ASP A 124 18.84 -25.69 12.82
C ASP A 124 19.02 -25.66 14.35
N PRO A 125 18.11 -26.27 15.14
CA PRO A 125 16.92 -27.00 14.68
C PRO A 125 15.84 -26.06 14.13
N VAL A 126 15.00 -26.58 13.23
CA VAL A 126 13.82 -25.86 12.73
C VAL A 126 12.89 -25.54 13.90
N GLN A 127 12.53 -24.26 14.05
CA GLN A 127 11.58 -23.84 15.08
C GLN A 127 10.17 -23.92 14.51
N VAL A 128 9.25 -24.59 15.22
CA VAL A 128 7.87 -24.77 14.81
C VAL A 128 6.95 -24.32 15.95
N THR A 129 5.90 -23.60 15.60
CA THR A 129 4.86 -23.17 16.55
C THR A 129 3.50 -23.40 15.91
N ASP A 130 2.58 -24.05 16.62
CA ASP A 130 1.21 -24.22 16.14
C ASP A 130 0.51 -22.85 16.06
N CYS A 131 -0.29 -22.65 15.01
CA CYS A 131 -1.09 -21.45 14.83
C CYS A 131 -1.99 -21.15 16.04
N LEU A 132 -2.47 -22.19 16.74
CA LEU A 132 -3.32 -22.09 17.93
C LEU A 132 -2.54 -21.69 19.18
N ASP A 133 -1.23 -21.92 19.20
CA ASP A 133 -0.33 -21.56 20.31
C ASP A 133 0.23 -20.14 20.17
N LEU A 134 -0.04 -19.45 19.05
CA LEU A 134 0.37 -18.06 18.87
C LEU A 134 -0.40 -17.16 19.84
N ALA A 135 0.34 -16.52 20.74
CA ALA A 135 -0.23 -15.49 21.59
C ALA A 135 -0.69 -14.30 20.73
N PRO A 136 -1.88 -13.73 21.02
CA PRO A 136 -2.30 -12.49 20.38
C PRO A 136 -1.26 -11.39 20.65
N ASP A 137 -1.00 -10.55 19.65
CA ASP A 137 -0.12 -9.40 19.86
C ASP A 137 -0.76 -8.46 20.89
N THR A 138 -0.23 -8.49 22.11
CA THR A 138 -0.63 -7.62 23.22
C THR A 138 -0.04 -6.22 23.10
N GLY A 139 0.63 -5.88 21.99
CA GLY A 139 1.28 -4.59 21.77
C GLY A 139 2.56 -4.40 22.60
N GLN A 140 2.97 -5.41 23.36
CA GLN A 140 4.18 -5.38 24.22
C GLN A 140 5.48 -5.55 23.43
N GLY A 141 5.40 -5.54 22.09
CA GLY A 141 6.55 -5.68 21.19
C GLY A 141 7.58 -4.55 21.29
N GLY A 142 7.16 -3.34 21.63
CA GLY A 142 7.99 -2.14 21.43
C GLY A 142 8.17 -1.80 19.94
N ARG A 143 8.63 -0.57 19.65
CA ARG A 143 8.82 -0.12 18.25
C ARG A 143 9.88 -0.99 17.58
N GLY A 144 9.50 -1.73 16.53
CA GLY A 144 10.40 -2.56 15.72
C GLY A 144 10.23 -4.07 15.91
N ARG A 145 9.43 -4.53 16.88
CA ARG A 145 9.17 -5.96 17.09
C ARG A 145 7.84 -6.31 16.42
N ARG A 146 7.90 -6.81 15.18
CA ARG A 146 6.76 -7.46 14.54
C ARG A 146 6.60 -8.84 15.16
N VAL A 147 5.57 -9.02 15.98
CA VAL A 147 5.14 -10.31 16.49
C VAL A 147 4.14 -10.87 15.49
N ILE A 148 4.25 -12.14 15.15
CA ILE A 148 3.22 -12.82 14.36
C ILE A 148 2.05 -13.05 15.32
N ALA A 149 1.04 -12.18 15.22
CA ALA A 149 -0.13 -12.17 16.10
C ALA A 149 -1.11 -13.32 15.83
N GLY A 150 -0.88 -14.07 14.75
CA GLY A 150 -1.73 -15.14 14.30
C GLY A 150 -1.37 -15.56 12.87
N CYS A 151 -1.92 -16.71 12.48
CA CYS A 151 -1.84 -17.23 11.13
C CYS A 151 -2.71 -16.41 10.16
N ALA A 152 -2.38 -16.46 8.87
CA ALA A 152 -2.98 -15.65 7.82
C ALA A 152 -3.56 -16.50 6.66
N LEU A 153 -3.09 -17.73 6.47
CA LEU A 153 -3.62 -18.63 5.46
C LEU A 153 -5.08 -18.99 5.78
N PRO A 154 -5.97 -19.04 4.78
CA PRO A 154 -7.38 -19.35 5.00
C PRO A 154 -7.63 -20.67 5.75
N GLY A 155 -6.88 -21.74 5.45
CA GLY A 155 -7.02 -23.02 6.15
C GLY A 155 -6.63 -22.97 7.62
N ASN A 156 -5.83 -21.97 8.02
CA ASN A 156 -5.31 -21.81 9.38
C ASN A 156 -6.07 -20.79 10.22
N THR A 157 -7.10 -20.14 9.68
CA THR A 157 -7.69 -18.92 10.27
C THR A 157 -9.22 -18.94 10.40
N GLY A 158 -9.84 -20.12 10.29
CA GLY A 158 -11.29 -20.31 10.22
C GLY A 158 -12.12 -19.64 11.34
N LEU A 159 -11.54 -19.32 12.50
CA LEU A 159 -12.22 -18.55 13.56
C LEU A 159 -11.90 -17.05 13.53
N SER A 160 -10.67 -16.65 13.17
CA SER A 160 -10.22 -15.26 13.23
C SER A 160 -10.70 -14.42 12.03
N GLN A 161 -10.82 -15.01 10.84
CA GLN A 161 -11.37 -14.31 9.67
C GLN A 161 -12.88 -14.06 9.80
N SER A 162 -13.62 -15.03 10.35
CA SER A 162 -15.06 -14.89 10.61
C SER A 162 -15.39 -13.86 11.71
N ALA A 163 -14.43 -13.53 12.59
CA ALA A 163 -14.57 -12.45 13.55
C ALA A 163 -14.29 -11.06 12.92
N ARG A 164 -13.30 -10.95 12.02
CA ARG A 164 -12.98 -9.69 11.31
C ARG A 164 -14.02 -9.28 10.27
N ALA A 165 -14.68 -10.23 9.60
CA ALA A 165 -15.69 -9.92 8.58
C ALA A 165 -17.03 -9.40 9.15
N ARG A 166 -17.18 -9.36 10.49
CA ARG A 166 -18.40 -8.94 11.19
C ARG A 166 -18.30 -7.57 11.87
N ASN A 167 -17.17 -6.87 11.73
CA ASN A 167 -16.96 -5.48 12.14
C ASN A 167 -16.86 -4.57 10.91
#